data_AF-A0A920JBQ6-F1
#
_entry.id   AF-A0A920JBQ6-F1
#
_cell.length_a   1.000
_cell.length_b   1.000
_cell.length_c   1.000
_cell.angle_alpha   90.00
_cell.angle_beta   90.00
_cell.angle_gamma   90.00
#
_symmetry.space_group_name_H-M   'P 1'
#
loop_
_entity.id
_entity.type
_entity.pdbx_description
1 polymer ?
#
loop_
_entity_poly.entity_id
_entity_poly.type
_entity_poly.pdbx_seq_one_letter_code
_entity_poly.pdbx_strand_id
1 'polypeptide(L)' 'MILLDSIHLYPCKGLAGISVKETNIDDFGPEYDRRWMLVDENNEFLTQRQLPKMVLHPS' A
#
# COMPACT_ATOMS: atom_id res chain seq x y z
N MET A 1 -3.05 28.27 -7.84
CA MET A 1 -1.96 27.32 -8.16
C MET A 1 -2.05 26.19 -7.16
N ILE A 2 -2.07 24.95 -7.61
CA ILE A 2 -2.11 23.76 -6.73
C ILE A 2 -0.72 23.14 -6.79
N LEU A 3 -0.16 22.83 -5.62
CA LEU A 3 1.14 22.17 -5.47
C LEU A 3 0.92 20.81 -4.79
N LEU A 4 1.70 19.82 -5.20
CA LEU A 4 1.71 18.50 -4.58
C LEU A 4 2.56 18.54 -3.30
N ASP A 5 1.97 18.18 -2.16
CA ASP A 5 2.64 18.19 -0.86
C ASP A 5 3.45 16.89 -0.62
N SER A 6 2.82 15.75 -0.86
CA SER A 6 3.43 14.43 -0.63
C SER A 6 2.87 13.36 -1.57
N ILE A 7 3.60 12.26 -1.69
CA ILE A 7 3.17 11.04 -2.39
C ILE A 7 3.30 9.87 -1.41
N HIS A 8 2.20 9.12 -1.26
CA HIS A 8 2.14 7.94 -0.41
C HIS A 8 1.71 6.73 -1.25
N LEU A 9 2.53 5.68 -1.25
CA LEU A 9 2.23 4.42 -1.91
C LEU A 9 1.89 3.35 -0.87
N TYR A 10 0.92 2.49 -1.17
CA TYR A 10 0.52 1.35 -0.35
C TYR A 10 0.70 0.06 -1.16
N PRO A 11 1.92 -0.49 -1.27
CA PRO A 11 2.19 -1.60 -2.16
C PRO A 11 1.26 -2.80 -1.96
N CYS A 12 1.08 -3.18 -0.69
CA CYS A 12 0.21 -4.28 -0.32
C CYS A 12 -1.06 -3.78 0.38
N LYS A 13 -2.20 -4.32 -0.02
CA LYS A 13 -3.52 -4.00 0.54
C LYS A 13 -3.52 -4.24 2.05
N GLY A 14 -3.73 -3.18 2.80
CA GLY A 14 -3.85 -3.24 4.25
C GLY A 14 -2.52 -3.18 5.02
N LEU A 15 -1.38 -3.00 4.35
CA LEU A 15 -0.10 -2.74 5.03
C LEU A 15 0.17 -1.23 5.19
N ALA A 16 1.23 -0.90 5.94
CA ALA A 16 1.74 0.46 6.04
C ALA A 16 2.15 1.02 4.68
N GLY A 17 1.84 2.29 4.44
CA GLY A 17 2.29 3.00 3.24
C GLY A 17 3.73 3.51 3.39
N ILE A 18 4.35 3.81 2.25
CA ILE A 18 5.67 4.43 2.16
C ILE A 18 5.56 5.81 1.52
N SER A 19 6.36 6.76 2.00
CA SER A 19 6.45 8.10 1.42
C SER A 19 7.55 8.13 0.36
N VAL A 20 7.26 8.69 -0.81
CA VAL A 20 8.20 8.80 -1.92
C VAL A 20 8.23 10.22 -2.47
N LYS A 21 9.33 10.57 -3.15
CA LYS A 21 9.48 11.89 -3.79
C LYS A 21 8.82 11.96 -5.16
N GLU A 22 8.75 10.82 -5.84
CA GLU A 22 8.23 10.69 -7.19
C GLU A 22 7.71 9.27 -7.42
N THR A 23 6.84 9.11 -8.41
CA THR A 23 6.32 7.82 -8.87
C THR A 23 5.88 7.96 -10.32
N ASN A 24 5.93 6.87 -11.08
CA ASN A 24 5.37 6.81 -12.41
C ASN A 24 3.86 6.52 -12.34
N ILE A 25 3.12 6.87 -13.39
CA ILE A 25 1.71 6.51 -13.54
C ILE A 25 1.59 5.52 -14.71
N ASP A 26 0.93 4.39 -14.47
CA ASP A 26 0.50 3.45 -15.50
C ASP A 26 -1.03 3.43 -15.62
N ASP A 27 -1.58 2.56 -16.47
CA ASP A 27 -3.02 2.44 -16.73
C ASP A 27 -3.86 2.10 -15.48
N PHE A 28 -3.22 1.67 -14.39
CA PHE A 28 -3.84 1.29 -13.13
C PHE A 28 -3.53 2.29 -11.99
N GLY A 29 -2.86 3.41 -12.28
CA GLY A 29 -2.53 4.46 -11.31
C GLY A 29 -1.04 4.55 -10.98
N PRO A 30 -0.67 5.08 -9.79
CA PRO A 30 0.72 5.10 -9.37
C PRO A 30 1.35 3.72 -9.41
N GLU A 31 2.57 3.67 -9.96
CA GLU A 31 3.34 2.45 -10.05
C GLU A 31 3.50 1.85 -8.65
N TYR A 32 3.27 0.55 -8.54
CA TYR A 32 3.30 -0.21 -7.29
C TYR A 32 2.19 0.07 -6.27
N ASP A 33 1.30 1.06 -6.44
CA ASP A 33 0.21 1.25 -5.47
C ASP A 33 -0.81 0.11 -5.55
N ARG A 34 -1.06 -0.54 -4.41
CA ARG A 34 -2.08 -1.59 -4.18
C ARG A 34 -2.00 -2.78 -5.14
N ARG A 35 -0.80 -3.16 -5.58
CA ARG A 35 -0.59 -4.28 -6.51
C ARG A 35 -0.58 -5.65 -5.84
N TRP A 36 -0.38 -5.69 -4.52
CA TRP A 36 -0.30 -6.94 -3.77
C TRP A 36 -1.38 -7.05 -2.71
N MET A 37 -1.66 -8.28 -2.32
CA MET A 37 -2.62 -8.65 -1.30
C MET A 37 -2.09 -9.86 -0.55
N LEU A 38 -2.11 -9.84 0.79
CA LEU A 38 -1.72 -10.99 1.59
C LEU A 38 -2.87 -11.99 1.66
N VAL A 39 -2.53 -13.26 1.48
CA VAL A 39 -3.43 -14.40 1.68
C VAL A 39 -2.78 -15.40 2.64
N ASP A 40 -3.60 -16.17 3.34
CA ASP A 40 -3.14 -17.27 4.18
C ASP A 40 -2.90 -18.56 3.36
N GLU A 41 -2.57 -19.66 4.04
CA GLU A 41 -2.35 -20.97 3.44
C GLU A 41 -3.59 -21.56 2.73
N ASN A 42 -4.78 -21.04 3.02
CA ASN A 42 -6.04 -21.44 2.40
C ASN A 42 -6.43 -20.51 1.23
N ASN A 43 -5.57 -19.56 0.87
CA ASN A 43 -5.83 -18.48 -0.09
C ASN A 43 -6.93 -17.51 0.34
N GLU A 44 -7.23 -17.41 1.64
CA GLU A 44 -8.16 -16.42 2.17
C GLU A 44 -7.47 -15.07 2.37
N PHE A 45 -8.18 -13.99 2.04
CA PHE A 45 -7.66 -12.64 2.18
C PHE A 45 -7.48 -12.25 3.66
N LEU A 46 -6.27 -11.78 3.99
CA LEU A 46 -5.94 -11.26 5.30
C LEU A 46 -6.24 -9.76 5.39
N THR A 47 -7.10 -9.36 6.34
CA THR A 47 -7.47 -7.96 6.58
C THR A 47 -6.80 -7.40 7.83
N GLN A 48 -6.64 -6.07 7.88
CA GLN A 48 -6.23 -5.35 9.10
C GLN A 48 -7.15 -5.62 10.31
N ARG A 49 -8.44 -5.92 10.07
CA ARG A 49 -9.38 -6.24 11.16
C ARG A 49 -9.05 -7.58 11.80
N GLN A 50 -8.58 -8.55 11.02
CA GLN A 50 -8.13 -9.85 11.50
C GLN A 50 -6.73 -9.76 12.12
N LEU A 51 -5.84 -8.98 11.52
CA LEU A 51 -4.45 -8.83 11.97
C LEU A 51 -4.06 -7.34 12.09
N PRO A 52 -4.41 -6.66 13.20
CA PRO A 52 -4.13 -5.22 13.37
C PRO A 52 -2.65 -4.83 13.25
N LYS A 53 -1.75 -5.79 13.52
CA LYS A 53 -0.29 -5.63 13.40
C LYS A 53 0.19 -5.44 11.95
N MET A 54 -0.65 -5.69 10.94
CA MET A 54 -0.35 -5.48 9.53
C MET A 54 0.01 -4.02 9.19
N VAL A 55 -0.43 -3.05 9.99
CA VAL A 55 -0.18 -1.61 9.75
C VAL A 55 1.10 -1.12 10.42
N LEU A 56 1.83 -1.99 11.12
CA LEU A 56 3.06 -1.59 11.78
C LEU A 56 4.12 -1.29 10.71
N HIS A 57 4.49 -0.02 10.60
CA HIS A 57 5.66 0.38 9.84
C HIS A 57 6.90 -0.04 10.66
N PRO A 58 7.76 -0.94 10.16
CA PRO A 58 9.02 -1.26 10.82
C PRO A 58 9.90 -0.01 10.72
N SER A 59 9.93 0.76 11.80
CA SER A 59 10.78 1.93 11.98
C SER A 59 11.79 1.60 13.06
#